data_AF-A0A2D4FD09-F1
#
_entry.id   AF-A0A2D4FD09-F1
#
_cell.length_a   1.000
_cell.length_b   1.000
_cell.length_c   1.000
_cell.angle_alpha   90.00
_cell.angle_beta   90.00
_cell.angle_gamma   90.00
#
_symmetry.space_group_name_H-M   'P 1'
#
loop_
_entity.id
_entity.type
_entity.pdbx_description
1 polymer ?
#
loop_
_entity_poly.entity_id
_entity_poly.type
_entity_poly.pdbx_seq_one_letter_code
_entity_poly.pdbx_strand_id
1 'polypeptide(L)'
;MKAFLSLARFSDTEYQRIEDRMKSSEFENKQALLKKAKHEVGLLKEHKVHNHQYAVKVQKELQLDECEIRALGEDRKRFLCKAVENYIMCLLSGEEHDMWIFRLCSLWLENAGLSEVNAMIQKEAQRIPSYKFLPLMYQLAARMGTRMSGFHEILNNLIARISLDHPHHTLFIILALANANKDELLTKPEVTRRNGLIKNVPKETSPLDMDRMEAARSIINIVKDKRPDMVVKVEALCNAYI
;
A
#
# COMPACT_ATOMS: atom_id res chain seq x y z
N MET A 1 -6.59 6.77 26.57
CA MET A 1 -6.71 5.83 25.42
C MET A 1 -7.99 6.01 24.62
N LYS A 2 -9.19 5.94 25.23
CA LYS A 2 -10.48 6.04 24.51
C LYS A 2 -10.64 7.30 23.64
N ALA A 3 -10.10 8.44 24.07
CA ALA A 3 -10.17 9.70 23.29
C ALA A 3 -9.47 9.63 21.93
N PHE A 4 -8.24 9.08 21.88
CA PHE A 4 -7.51 8.89 20.62
C PHE A 4 -8.21 7.90 19.71
N LEU A 5 -8.77 6.81 20.27
CA LEU A 5 -9.52 5.83 19.48
C LEU A 5 -10.81 6.42 18.91
N SER A 6 -11.56 7.17 19.71
CA SER A 6 -12.76 7.87 19.24
C SER A 6 -12.44 8.86 18.12
N LEU A 7 -11.36 9.63 18.26
CA LEU A 7 -10.93 10.59 17.25
C LEU A 7 -10.42 9.91 15.97
N ALA A 8 -9.69 8.80 16.12
CA ALA A 8 -9.25 7.98 14.98
C ALA A 8 -10.45 7.45 14.20
N ARG A 9 -11.43 6.85 14.89
CA ARG A 9 -12.65 6.30 14.26
C ARG A 9 -13.48 7.38 13.59
N PHE A 10 -13.62 8.55 14.22
CA PHE A 10 -14.30 9.68 13.62
C PHE A 10 -13.61 10.13 12.33
N SER A 11 -12.30 10.36 12.39
CA SER A 11 -11.52 10.81 11.23
C SER A 11 -11.53 9.78 10.09
N ASP A 12 -11.46 8.49 10.43
CA ASP A 12 -11.54 7.38 9.49
C ASP A 12 -12.93 7.29 8.83
N THR A 13 -13.99 7.47 9.61
CA THR A 13 -15.37 7.49 9.09
C THR A 13 -15.59 8.65 8.12
N GLU A 14 -15.11 9.85 8.46
CA GLU A 14 -15.19 11.01 7.56
C GLU A 14 -14.34 10.82 6.30
N TYR A 15 -13.14 10.25 6.44
CA TYR A 15 -12.31 9.88 5.30
C TYR A 15 -13.03 8.91 4.35
N GLN A 16 -13.63 7.83 4.86
CA GLN A 16 -14.37 6.86 4.05
C GLN A 16 -15.60 7.49 3.40
N ARG A 17 -16.34 8.34 4.11
CA ARG A 17 -17.48 9.09 3.53
C ARG A 17 -17.07 9.94 2.35
N ILE A 18 -15.95 10.66 2.45
CA ILE A 18 -15.44 11.49 1.35
C ILE A 18 -14.97 10.59 0.20
N GLU A 19 -14.26 9.50 0.50
CA GLU A 19 -13.76 8.57 -0.51
C GLU A 19 -14.89 7.87 -1.29
N ASP A 20 -15.94 7.43 -0.60
CA ASP A 20 -17.15 6.85 -1.19
C ASP A 20 -17.89 7.87 -2.06
N ARG A 21 -18.02 9.12 -1.58
CA ARG A 21 -18.58 10.22 -2.37
C ARG A 21 -17.74 10.47 -3.62
N MET A 22 -16.41 10.48 -3.52
CA MET A 22 -15.53 10.69 -4.67
C MET A 22 -15.57 9.53 -5.69
N LYS A 23 -15.89 8.31 -5.24
CA LYS A 23 -16.10 7.14 -6.12
C LYS A 23 -17.52 7.03 -6.67
N SER A 24 -18.45 7.86 -6.21
CA SER A 24 -19.84 7.84 -6.66
C SER A 24 -19.97 8.28 -8.12
N SER A 25 -20.97 7.72 -8.81
CA SER A 25 -21.33 8.13 -10.17
C SER A 25 -21.75 9.60 -10.26
N GLU A 26 -22.32 10.14 -9.18
CA GLU A 26 -22.68 11.56 -9.08
C GLU A 26 -21.43 12.45 -9.18
N PHE A 27 -20.36 12.09 -8.48
CA PHE A 27 -19.11 12.85 -8.51
C PHE A 27 -18.39 12.73 -9.85
N GLU A 28 -18.38 11.53 -10.44
CA GLU A 28 -17.84 11.31 -11.79
C GLU A 28 -18.60 12.16 -12.84
N ASN A 29 -19.93 12.16 -12.77
CA ASN A 29 -20.76 12.99 -13.64
C ASN A 29 -20.48 14.49 -13.42
N LYS A 30 -20.38 14.96 -12.17
CA LYS A 30 -20.01 16.34 -11.86
C LYS A 30 -18.66 16.71 -12.46
N GLN A 31 -17.66 15.82 -12.37
CA GLN A 31 -16.33 16.05 -12.94
C GLN A 31 -16.35 16.05 -14.48
N ALA A 32 -17.16 15.20 -15.11
CA ALA A 32 -17.34 15.18 -16.56
C ALA A 32 -18.01 16.46 -17.07
N LEU A 33 -19.04 16.95 -16.38
CA LEU A 33 -19.71 18.22 -16.70
C LEU A 33 -18.76 19.40 -16.56
N LEU A 34 -17.94 19.44 -15.49
CA LEU A 34 -16.89 20.43 -15.31
C LEU A 34 -15.88 20.45 -16.46
N LYS A 35 -15.43 19.28 -16.94
CA LYS A 35 -14.51 19.19 -18.09
C LYS A 35 -15.14 19.73 -19.38
N LYS A 36 -16.43 19.43 -19.62
CA LYS A 36 -17.17 19.94 -20.77
C LYS A 36 -17.34 21.47 -20.70
N ALA A 37 -17.76 21.98 -19.54
CA ALA A 37 -17.93 23.42 -19.31
C ALA A 37 -16.60 24.18 -19.48
N LYS A 38 -15.47 23.61 -19.03
CA LYS A 38 -14.12 24.15 -19.30
C LYS A 38 -13.83 24.30 -20.78
N HIS A 39 -14.09 23.24 -21.55
CA HIS A 39 -13.83 23.22 -22.98
C HIS A 39 -14.67 24.26 -23.71
N GLU A 40 -15.97 24.35 -23.38
CA GLU A 40 -16.88 25.33 -23.94
C GLU A 40 -16.45 26.77 -23.64
N VAL A 41 -16.09 27.06 -22.39
CA VAL A 41 -15.54 28.38 -22.01
C VAL A 41 -14.22 28.68 -22.73
N GLY A 42 -13.39 27.67 -22.99
CA GLY A 42 -12.17 27.81 -23.80
C GLY A 42 -12.47 28.23 -25.24
N LEU A 43 -13.38 27.53 -25.90
CA LEU A 43 -13.82 27.86 -27.26
C LEU A 43 -14.43 29.26 -27.35
N LEU A 44 -15.26 29.65 -26.37
CA LEU A 44 -15.86 30.98 -26.32
C LEU A 44 -14.81 32.10 -26.18
N LYS A 45 -13.70 31.83 -25.48
CA LYS A 45 -12.57 32.75 -25.36
C LYS A 45 -11.78 32.87 -26.66
N GLU A 46 -11.54 31.76 -27.36
CA GLU A 46 -10.82 31.73 -28.64
C GLU A 46 -11.56 32.50 -29.74
N HIS A 47 -12.88 32.37 -29.81
CA HIS A 47 -13.71 33.03 -30.82
C HIS A 47 -13.96 34.53 -30.55
N LYS A 48 -13.33 35.12 -29.49
CA LYS A 48 -13.48 36.53 -29.09
C LYS A 48 -14.95 37.01 -29.02
N VAL A 49 -15.88 36.13 -28.67
CA VAL A 49 -17.30 36.47 -28.60
C VAL A 49 -17.51 37.40 -27.40
N HIS A 50 -17.63 38.70 -27.67
CA HIS A 50 -17.56 39.79 -26.71
C HIS A 50 -18.84 39.99 -25.86
N ASN A 51 -19.73 38.99 -25.78
CA ASN A 51 -20.98 39.09 -25.02
C ASN A 51 -20.85 38.43 -23.65
N HIS A 52 -20.54 39.29 -22.67
CA HIS A 52 -19.60 39.04 -21.58
C HIS A 52 -20.27 38.91 -20.19
N GLN A 53 -21.49 38.37 -20.11
CA GLN A 53 -22.17 38.16 -18.82
C GLN A 53 -22.44 36.68 -18.54
N TYR A 54 -22.91 35.93 -19.55
CA TYR A 54 -23.11 34.48 -19.43
C TYR A 54 -21.78 33.74 -19.26
N ALA A 55 -20.79 33.99 -20.11
CA ALA A 55 -19.46 33.36 -20.02
C ALA A 55 -18.75 33.69 -18.70
N VAL A 56 -18.91 34.91 -18.17
CA VAL A 56 -18.35 35.31 -16.86
C VAL A 56 -19.05 34.57 -15.72
N LYS A 57 -20.37 34.40 -15.79
CA LYS A 57 -21.13 33.63 -14.80
C LYS A 57 -20.73 32.16 -14.78
N VAL A 58 -20.68 31.51 -15.95
CA VAL A 58 -20.25 30.11 -16.09
C VAL A 58 -18.80 29.94 -15.63
N GLN A 59 -17.90 30.87 -15.95
CA GLN A 59 -16.52 30.82 -15.48
C GLN A 59 -16.43 30.94 -13.94
N LYS A 60 -17.28 31.77 -13.32
CA LYS A 60 -17.34 31.90 -11.86
C LYS A 60 -17.87 30.62 -11.20
N GLU A 61 -18.93 30.03 -11.74
CA GLU A 61 -19.48 28.76 -11.27
C GLU A 61 -18.44 27.63 -11.39
N LEU A 62 -17.74 27.58 -12.52
CA LEU A 62 -16.64 26.64 -12.75
C LEU A 62 -15.52 26.79 -11.70
N GLN A 63 -15.11 28.01 -11.38
CA GLN A 63 -14.09 28.26 -10.36
C GLN A 63 -14.55 27.84 -8.97
N LEU A 64 -15.82 28.07 -8.62
CA LEU A 64 -16.40 27.62 -7.35
C LEU A 64 -16.40 26.10 -7.24
N ASP A 65 -16.86 25.42 -8.29
CA ASP A 65 -16.89 23.95 -8.34
C ASP A 65 -15.48 23.33 -8.28
N GLU A 66 -14.51 23.92 -8.98
CA GLU A 66 -13.11 23.48 -8.86
C GLU A 66 -12.57 23.69 -7.45
N CYS A 67 -12.90 24.81 -6.81
CA CYS A 67 -12.46 25.11 -5.46
C CYS A 67 -13.07 24.12 -4.48
N GLU A 68 -14.35 23.76 -4.63
CA GLU A 68 -15.01 22.73 -3.83
C GLU A 68 -14.32 21.36 -4.00
N ILE A 69 -14.00 20.96 -5.23
CA ILE A 69 -13.30 19.68 -5.48
C ILE A 69 -11.91 19.67 -4.87
N ARG A 70 -11.17 20.77 -4.96
CA ARG A 70 -9.85 20.89 -4.31
C ARG A 70 -9.98 20.80 -2.79
N ALA A 71 -10.91 21.54 -2.20
CA ALA A 71 -11.16 21.52 -0.76
C ALA A 71 -11.54 20.10 -0.27
N LEU A 72 -12.40 19.39 -1.00
CA LEU A 72 -12.74 17.99 -0.70
C LEU A 72 -11.50 17.08 -0.74
N GLY A 73 -10.61 17.28 -1.72
CA GLY A 73 -9.36 16.52 -1.81
C GLY A 73 -8.39 16.81 -0.66
N GLU A 74 -8.32 18.05 -0.20
CA GLU A 74 -7.53 18.47 0.95
C GLU A 74 -8.10 17.93 2.27
N ASP A 75 -9.42 18.04 2.47
CA ASP A 75 -10.11 17.49 3.63
C ASP A 75 -9.93 15.98 3.71
N ARG A 76 -10.03 15.27 2.58
CA ARG A 76 -9.73 13.83 2.51
C ARG A 76 -8.35 13.52 3.06
N LYS A 77 -7.31 14.22 2.57
CA LYS A 77 -5.93 14.02 3.05
C LYS A 77 -5.79 14.34 4.53
N ARG A 78 -6.41 15.42 4.99
CA ARG A 78 -6.37 15.86 6.39
C ARG A 78 -7.01 14.84 7.33
N PHE A 79 -8.20 14.33 7.00
CA PHE A 79 -8.86 13.29 7.79
C PHE A 79 -8.08 11.99 7.79
N LEU A 80 -7.51 11.59 6.65
CA LEU A 80 -6.63 10.42 6.57
C LEU A 80 -5.42 10.57 7.49
N CYS A 81 -4.72 11.70 7.42
CA CYS A 81 -3.53 11.93 8.24
C CYS A 81 -3.89 11.91 9.73
N LYS A 82 -5.01 12.53 10.11
CA LYS A 82 -5.49 12.50 11.49
C LYS A 82 -5.92 11.11 11.94
N ALA A 83 -6.53 10.30 11.08
CA ALA A 83 -6.86 8.92 11.40
C ALA A 83 -5.59 8.11 11.68
N VAL A 84 -4.60 8.17 10.78
CA VAL A 84 -3.31 7.47 10.90
C VAL A 84 -2.57 7.89 12.16
N GLU A 85 -2.42 9.21 12.40
CA GLU A 85 -1.76 9.75 13.58
C GLU A 85 -2.39 9.22 14.88
N ASN A 86 -3.72 9.27 14.98
CA ASN A 86 -4.41 8.82 16.19
C ASN A 86 -4.38 7.30 16.37
N TYR A 87 -4.45 6.51 15.28
CA TYR A 87 -4.29 5.05 15.36
C TYR A 87 -2.88 4.67 15.85
N ILE A 88 -1.85 5.35 15.37
CA ILE A 88 -0.47 5.18 15.86
C ILE A 88 -0.39 5.50 17.36
N MET A 89 -0.93 6.63 17.80
CA MET A 89 -0.90 7.02 19.21
C MET A 89 -1.65 6.01 20.10
N CYS A 90 -2.76 5.43 19.61
CA CYS A 90 -3.45 4.34 20.29
C CYS A 90 -2.56 3.11 20.46
N LEU A 91 -1.86 2.68 19.40
CA LEU A 91 -0.99 1.51 19.40
C LEU A 91 0.24 1.68 20.30
N LEU A 92 0.69 2.92 20.50
CA LEU A 92 1.78 3.24 21.43
C LEU A 92 1.33 3.31 22.90
N SER A 93 0.05 3.61 23.15
CA SER A 93 -0.44 3.91 24.50
C SER A 93 -0.90 2.66 25.29
N GLY A 94 -1.02 1.48 24.67
CA GLY A 94 -1.41 0.24 25.35
C GLY A 94 -1.65 -0.95 24.41
N GLU A 95 -2.11 -2.06 24.98
CA GLU A 95 -2.35 -3.35 24.28
C GLU A 95 -3.84 -3.63 24.02
N GLU A 96 -4.76 -2.91 24.68
CA GLU A 96 -6.22 -3.13 24.57
C GLU A 96 -6.78 -2.95 23.14
N HIS A 97 -5.99 -2.34 22.26
CA HIS A 97 -6.41 -1.87 20.95
C HIS A 97 -5.50 -2.37 19.83
N ASP A 98 -4.77 -3.46 20.04
CA ASP A 98 -3.82 -4.00 19.05
C ASP A 98 -4.49 -4.46 17.76
N MET A 99 -5.76 -4.85 17.79
CA MET A 99 -6.55 -5.18 16.59
C MET A 99 -6.72 -3.99 15.63
N TRP A 100 -6.48 -2.75 16.07
CA TRP A 100 -6.54 -1.60 15.18
C TRP A 100 -5.31 -1.48 14.28
N ILE A 101 -4.29 -2.32 14.48
CA ILE A 101 -3.16 -2.44 13.54
C ILE A 101 -3.62 -2.85 12.15
N PHE A 102 -4.65 -3.71 12.04
CA PHE A 102 -5.23 -4.13 10.77
C PHE A 102 -5.79 -2.93 10.01
N ARG A 103 -6.48 -2.03 10.71
CA ARG A 103 -7.05 -0.83 10.10
C ARG A 103 -5.97 0.18 9.70
N LEU A 104 -4.97 0.39 10.56
CA LEU A 104 -3.84 1.26 10.25
C LEU A 104 -3.11 0.79 8.98
N CYS A 105 -2.81 -0.51 8.90
CA CYS A 105 -2.13 -1.07 7.74
C CYS A 105 -3.02 -1.05 6.49
N SER A 106 -4.33 -1.31 6.60
CA SER A 106 -5.29 -1.13 5.48
C SER A 106 -5.25 0.29 4.93
N LEU A 107 -5.38 1.31 5.79
CA LEU A 107 -5.31 2.71 5.37
C LEU A 107 -3.98 3.08 4.73
N TRP A 108 -2.87 2.58 5.29
CA TRP A 108 -1.53 2.83 4.76
C TRP A 108 -1.31 2.16 3.39
N LEU A 109 -1.67 0.89 3.24
CA LEU A 109 -1.51 0.13 2.00
C LEU A 109 -2.43 0.63 0.87
N GLU A 110 -3.62 1.13 1.20
CA GLU A 110 -4.53 1.78 0.24
C GLU A 110 -3.98 3.12 -0.24
N ASN A 111 -3.27 3.85 0.63
CA ASN A 111 -2.75 5.19 0.37
C ASN A 111 -1.22 5.21 0.19
N ALA A 112 -0.63 4.11 -0.30
CA ALA A 112 0.83 3.96 -0.48
C ALA A 112 1.47 5.06 -1.37
N GLY A 113 0.68 5.72 -2.22
CA GLY A 113 1.13 6.84 -3.06
C GLY A 113 1.25 8.19 -2.34
N LEU A 114 0.75 8.34 -1.11
CA LEU A 114 0.82 9.60 -0.36
C LEU A 114 2.09 9.64 0.50
N SER A 115 3.02 10.53 0.13
CA SER A 115 4.28 10.73 0.85
C SER A 115 4.09 11.15 2.31
N GLU A 116 3.07 11.94 2.61
CA GLU A 116 2.74 12.40 3.97
C GLU A 116 2.45 11.22 4.91
N VAL A 117 1.64 10.25 4.46
CA VAL A 117 1.30 9.05 5.24
C VAL A 117 2.53 8.17 5.43
N ASN A 118 3.31 8.00 4.36
CA ASN A 118 4.56 7.25 4.41
C ASN A 118 5.55 7.86 5.43
N ALA A 119 5.72 9.18 5.45
CA ALA A 119 6.61 9.86 6.40
C ALA A 119 6.15 9.67 7.86
N MET A 120 4.84 9.73 8.13
CA MET A 120 4.29 9.46 9.46
C MET A 120 4.56 8.03 9.91
N ILE A 121 4.33 7.05 9.03
CA ILE A 121 4.60 5.64 9.32
C ILE A 121 6.09 5.41 9.54
N GLN A 122 6.98 5.97 8.70
CA GLN A 122 8.42 5.79 8.85
C GLN A 122 8.93 6.24 10.23
N LYS A 123 8.46 7.41 10.69
CA LYS A 123 8.85 7.99 11.97
C LYS A 123 8.33 7.18 13.14
N GLU A 124 7.04 6.83 13.12
CA GLU A 124 6.38 6.27 14.29
C GLU A 124 6.41 4.74 14.33
N ALA A 125 6.54 4.06 13.17
CA ALA A 125 6.61 2.61 13.12
C ALA A 125 7.77 2.07 13.95
N GLN A 126 8.91 2.79 14.00
CA GLN A 126 10.07 2.43 14.83
C GLN A 126 9.73 2.35 16.32
N ARG A 127 8.77 3.15 16.79
CA ARG A 127 8.33 3.18 18.19
C ARG A 127 7.28 2.11 18.49
N ILE A 128 6.51 1.69 17.49
CA ILE A 128 5.51 0.63 17.64
C ILE A 128 6.25 -0.71 17.83
N PRO A 129 5.88 -1.51 18.85
CA PRO A 129 6.45 -2.83 19.05
C PRO A 129 6.25 -3.73 17.82
N SER A 130 7.31 -4.41 17.40
CA SER A 130 7.33 -5.24 16.19
C SER A 130 6.36 -6.43 16.24
N TYR A 131 6.11 -7.01 17.43
CA TYR A 131 5.18 -8.14 17.60
C TYR A 131 3.75 -7.85 17.14
N LYS A 132 3.30 -6.58 17.21
CA LYS A 132 1.95 -6.17 16.79
C LYS A 132 1.71 -6.35 15.29
N PHE A 133 2.78 -6.37 14.49
CA PHE A 133 2.70 -6.58 13.04
C PHE A 133 2.73 -8.05 12.63
N LEU A 134 3.01 -8.99 13.54
CA LEU A 134 3.12 -10.41 13.20
C LEU A 134 1.86 -11.00 12.56
N PRO A 135 0.62 -10.69 13.02
CA PRO A 135 -0.59 -11.18 12.36
C PRO A 135 -0.75 -10.70 10.92
N LEU A 136 -0.13 -9.57 10.57
CA LEU A 136 -0.17 -8.95 9.25
C LEU A 136 1.00 -9.36 8.36
N MET A 137 1.92 -10.19 8.84
CA MET A 137 3.18 -10.45 8.16
C MET A 137 2.99 -11.01 6.74
N TYR A 138 2.04 -11.94 6.55
CA TYR A 138 1.71 -12.45 5.22
C TYR A 138 1.20 -11.36 4.26
N GLN A 139 0.36 -10.45 4.75
CA GLN A 139 -0.20 -9.36 3.94
C GLN A 139 0.86 -8.31 3.58
N LEU A 140 1.75 -7.99 4.53
CA LEU A 140 2.86 -7.08 4.30
C LEU A 140 3.87 -7.67 3.32
N ALA A 141 4.24 -8.95 3.53
CA ALA A 141 5.19 -9.64 2.66
C ALA A 141 4.66 -9.81 1.22
N ALA A 142 3.35 -9.99 1.04
CA ALA A 142 2.73 -10.03 -0.29
C ALA A 142 2.87 -8.70 -1.07
N ARG A 143 3.09 -7.58 -0.37
CA ARG A 143 3.23 -6.22 -0.94
C ARG A 143 4.68 -5.75 -1.03
N MET A 144 5.65 -6.59 -0.69
CA MET A 144 7.07 -6.24 -0.79
C MET A 144 7.50 -6.04 -2.25
N GLY A 145 8.63 -5.37 -2.47
CA GLY A 145 9.18 -5.13 -3.80
C GLY A 145 10.42 -4.26 -3.74
N THR A 146 11.19 -4.23 -4.83
CA THR A 146 12.41 -3.42 -4.98
C THR A 146 12.16 -2.11 -5.72
N ARG A 147 10.94 -1.89 -6.22
CA ARG A 147 10.56 -0.60 -6.83
C ARG A 147 10.85 0.54 -5.86
N MET A 148 11.68 1.48 -6.32
CA MET A 148 12.14 2.65 -5.55
C MET A 148 11.05 3.71 -5.35
N SER A 149 9.91 3.31 -4.79
CA SER A 149 8.96 4.26 -4.21
C SER A 149 9.23 4.35 -2.71
N GLY A 150 9.09 5.55 -2.12
CA GLY A 150 9.33 5.74 -0.68
C GLY A 150 8.51 4.79 0.20
N PHE A 151 7.37 4.29 -0.30
CA PHE A 151 6.58 3.24 0.36
C PHE A 151 7.32 1.90 0.51
N HIS A 152 7.91 1.36 -0.56
CA HIS A 152 8.57 0.05 -0.50
C HIS A 152 9.80 0.08 0.39
N GLU A 153 10.54 1.18 0.41
CA GLU A 153 11.66 1.36 1.32
C GLU A 153 11.22 1.25 2.78
N ILE A 154 10.14 1.97 3.14
CA ILE A 154 9.58 1.93 4.50
C ILE A 154 9.04 0.54 4.84
N LEU A 155 8.34 -0.11 3.90
CA LEU A 155 7.81 -1.46 4.08
C LEU A 155 8.91 -2.50 4.27
N ASN A 156 9.94 -2.48 3.42
CA ASN A 156 11.06 -3.41 3.50
C ASN A 156 11.85 -3.21 4.80
N ASN A 157 12.06 -1.96 5.23
CA ASN A 157 12.69 -1.64 6.51
C ASN A 157 11.85 -2.14 7.70
N LEU A 158 10.53 -1.99 7.64
CA LEU A 158 9.61 -2.51 8.66
C LEU A 158 9.67 -4.04 8.73
N ILE A 159 9.60 -4.72 7.59
CA ILE A 159 9.68 -6.19 7.51
C ILE A 159 11.05 -6.69 8.00
N ALA A 160 12.13 -6.03 7.62
CA ALA A 160 13.48 -6.36 8.08
C ALA A 160 13.57 -6.27 9.60
N ARG A 161 13.05 -5.19 10.22
CA ARG A 161 12.99 -5.05 11.67
C ARG A 161 12.20 -6.18 12.34
N ILE A 162 10.97 -6.45 11.87
CA ILE A 162 10.14 -7.53 12.44
C ILE A 162 10.87 -8.87 12.33
N SER A 163 11.61 -9.10 11.24
CA SER A 163 12.34 -10.35 11.02
C SER A 163 13.59 -10.51 11.85
N LEU A 164 14.23 -9.40 12.20
CA LEU A 164 15.33 -9.39 13.17
C LEU A 164 14.81 -9.67 14.59
N ASP A 165 13.68 -9.09 14.95
CA ASP A 165 13.11 -9.25 16.30
C ASP A 165 12.48 -10.65 16.48
N HIS A 166 11.78 -11.15 15.45
CA HIS A 166 10.97 -12.37 15.52
C HIS A 166 11.25 -13.36 14.36
N PRO A 167 12.49 -13.85 14.19
CA PRO A 167 12.88 -14.64 13.04
C PRO A 167 12.11 -15.96 12.89
N HIS A 168 11.75 -16.62 14.00
CA HIS A 168 11.00 -17.87 13.95
C HIS A 168 9.59 -17.70 13.36
N HIS A 169 9.01 -16.51 13.44
CA HIS A 169 7.69 -16.22 12.89
C HIS A 169 7.75 -15.74 11.44
N THR A 170 8.81 -15.03 11.03
CA THR A 170 8.86 -14.38 9.72
C THR A 170 9.76 -15.09 8.71
N LEU A 171 10.82 -15.78 9.15
CA LEU A 171 11.84 -16.30 8.25
C LEU A 171 11.28 -17.35 7.29
N PHE A 172 10.36 -18.21 7.75
CA PHE A 172 9.66 -19.17 6.89
C PHE A 172 8.84 -18.47 5.80
N ILE A 173 8.19 -17.35 6.13
CA ILE A 173 7.37 -16.57 5.20
C ILE A 173 8.27 -15.96 4.12
N ILE A 174 9.39 -15.36 4.52
CA ILE A 174 10.31 -14.68 3.61
C ILE A 174 11.08 -15.70 2.76
N LEU A 175 11.49 -16.83 3.33
CA LEU A 175 12.13 -17.92 2.58
C LEU A 175 11.18 -18.53 1.55
N ALA A 176 9.90 -18.72 1.90
CA ALA A 176 8.90 -19.18 0.93
C ALA A 176 8.78 -18.21 -0.25
N LEU A 177 8.78 -16.90 0.02
CA LEU A 177 8.78 -15.88 -1.04
C LEU A 177 10.07 -15.90 -1.86
N ALA A 178 11.25 -15.95 -1.24
CA ALA A 178 12.53 -15.96 -1.94
C ALA A 178 12.75 -17.21 -2.82
N ASN A 179 12.07 -18.31 -2.47
CA ASN A 179 12.12 -19.60 -3.15
C ASN A 179 10.88 -19.87 -4.02
N ALA A 180 9.99 -18.90 -4.23
CA ALA A 180 8.71 -19.12 -4.89
C ALA A 180 8.82 -19.67 -6.34
N ASN A 181 9.97 -19.51 -6.99
CA ASN A 181 10.24 -20.02 -8.33
C ASN A 181 10.89 -21.43 -8.35
N LYS A 182 11.26 -22.01 -7.20
CA LYS A 182 11.91 -23.33 -7.16
C LYS A 182 10.98 -24.44 -7.63
N ASP A 183 9.69 -24.37 -7.33
CA ASP A 183 8.69 -25.36 -7.75
C ASP A 183 8.61 -25.47 -9.28
N GLU A 184 8.67 -24.34 -9.99
CA GLU A 184 8.69 -24.30 -11.46
C GLU A 184 9.99 -24.87 -12.06
N LEU A 185 11.11 -24.76 -11.35
CA LEU A 185 12.38 -25.32 -11.78
C LEU A 185 12.42 -26.84 -11.59
N LEU A 186 11.83 -27.36 -10.52
CA LEU A 186 11.78 -28.80 -10.20
C LEU A 186 10.72 -29.55 -11.03
N THR A 187 9.64 -28.88 -11.43
CA THR A 187 8.60 -29.46 -12.30
C THR A 187 8.90 -29.36 -13.79
N LYS A 188 9.95 -28.64 -14.21
CA LYS A 188 10.47 -28.76 -15.58
C LYS A 188 11.10 -30.14 -15.72
N PRO A 189 10.52 -31.06 -16.50
CA PRO A 189 11.15 -32.35 -16.70
C PRO A 189 12.47 -32.09 -17.44
N GLU A 190 13.59 -32.54 -16.86
CA GLU A 190 14.73 -32.94 -17.68
C GLU A 190 14.17 -33.81 -18.80
N VAL A 191 14.54 -33.48 -20.03
CA VAL A 191 14.00 -34.05 -21.27
C VAL A 191 14.23 -35.56 -21.32
N THR A 192 13.39 -36.32 -20.62
CA THR A 192 13.31 -37.77 -20.70
C THR A 192 11.90 -38.13 -21.09
N ARG A 193 11.70 -38.16 -22.41
CA ARG A 193 10.65 -38.86 -23.17
C ARG A 193 9.61 -39.59 -22.31
N ARG A 194 8.52 -38.92 -21.95
CA ARG A 194 7.24 -39.60 -21.71
C ARG A 194 6.12 -38.83 -22.40
N ASN A 195 5.57 -39.48 -23.42
CA ASN A 195 4.38 -39.06 -24.14
C ASN A 195 3.20 -38.97 -23.17
N GLY A 196 2.87 -37.76 -22.76
CA GLY A 196 1.67 -37.44 -21.99
C GLY A 196 1.25 -36.02 -22.33
N LEU A 197 0.13 -35.89 -23.04
CA LEU A 197 -0.52 -34.62 -23.35
C LEU A 197 -0.99 -33.96 -22.04
N ILE A 198 -0.11 -33.20 -21.41
CA ILE A 198 -0.49 -32.21 -20.40
C ILE A 198 -0.04 -30.86 -20.95
N LYS A 199 -1.02 -30.03 -21.35
CA LYS A 199 -0.81 -28.62 -21.66
C LYS A 199 -0.45 -27.89 -20.37
N ASN A 200 0.81 -28.00 -19.93
CA ASN A 200 1.37 -27.10 -18.93
C ASN A 200 1.94 -25.91 -19.69
N VAL A 201 1.14 -24.84 -19.80
CA VAL A 201 1.67 -23.53 -20.17
C VAL A 201 2.71 -23.16 -19.12
N PRO A 202 3.98 -22.89 -19.47
CA PRO A 202 4.95 -22.37 -18.51
C PRO A 202 4.36 -21.08 -17.96
N LYS A 203 4.08 -21.02 -16.65
CA LYS A 203 3.73 -19.77 -16.01
C LYS A 203 5.02 -18.95 -16.04
N GLU A 204 5.12 -17.98 -16.95
CA GLU A 204 6.24 -17.05 -16.92
C GLU A 204 6.15 -16.30 -15.59
N THR A 205 7.19 -16.44 -14.77
CA THR A 205 7.30 -15.79 -13.47
C THR A 205 7.11 -14.29 -13.68
N SER A 206 6.05 -13.71 -13.11
CA SER A 206 5.70 -12.34 -13.47
C SER A 206 6.81 -11.37 -13.01
N PRO A 207 7.02 -10.24 -13.71
CA PRO A 207 8.00 -9.24 -13.27
C PRO A 207 7.79 -8.76 -11.83
N LEU A 208 6.54 -8.81 -11.35
CA LEU A 208 6.17 -8.49 -9.96
C LEU A 208 6.52 -9.61 -8.96
N ASP A 209 6.50 -10.87 -9.38
CA ASP A 209 6.99 -11.99 -8.56
C ASP A 209 8.51 -11.93 -8.43
N MET A 210 9.23 -11.63 -9.53
CA MET A 210 10.68 -11.45 -9.52
C MET A 210 11.12 -10.34 -8.57
N ASP A 211 10.43 -9.19 -8.63
CA ASP A 211 10.65 -8.04 -7.75
C ASP A 211 10.47 -8.40 -6.25
N ARG A 212 9.43 -9.18 -5.95
CA ARG A 212 9.18 -9.69 -4.59
C ARG A 212 10.26 -10.64 -4.12
N MET A 213 10.67 -11.57 -4.97
CA MET A 213 11.73 -12.53 -4.66
C MET A 213 13.06 -11.83 -4.35
N GLU A 214 13.40 -10.79 -5.11
CA GLU A 214 14.61 -10.01 -4.90
C GLU A 214 14.57 -9.23 -3.57
N ALA A 215 13.44 -8.57 -3.27
CA ALA A 215 13.24 -7.92 -1.99
C ALA A 215 13.34 -8.91 -0.80
N ALA A 216 12.76 -10.11 -0.95
CA ALA A 216 12.84 -11.16 0.06
C ALA A 216 14.28 -11.63 0.30
N ARG A 217 15.07 -11.83 -0.76
CA ARG A 217 16.49 -12.18 -0.66
C ARG A 217 17.30 -11.09 0.04
N SER A 218 17.03 -9.82 -0.28
CA SER A 218 17.68 -8.69 0.39
C SER A 218 17.43 -8.72 1.89
N ILE A 219 16.18 -8.95 2.32
CA ILE A 219 15.84 -9.05 3.74
C ILE A 219 16.48 -10.27 4.41
N ILE A 220 16.51 -11.44 3.74
CA ILE A 220 17.21 -12.63 4.26
C ILE A 220 18.68 -12.33 4.51
N ASN A 221 19.36 -11.62 3.59
CA ASN A 221 20.75 -11.24 3.75
C ASN A 221 20.95 -10.34 4.98
N ILE A 222 20.08 -9.34 5.18
CA ILE A 222 20.12 -8.48 6.37
C ILE A 222 19.99 -9.30 7.67
N VAL A 223 19.09 -10.29 7.69
CA VAL A 223 18.92 -11.17 8.87
C VAL A 223 20.12 -12.10 9.05
N LYS A 224 20.67 -12.61 7.95
CA LYS A 224 21.84 -13.50 7.92
C LYS A 224 23.09 -12.82 8.48
N ASP A 225 23.28 -11.53 8.20
CA ASP A 225 24.41 -10.76 8.72
C ASP A 225 24.40 -10.68 10.26
N LYS A 226 23.21 -10.62 10.88
CA LYS A 226 23.08 -10.59 12.35
C LYS A 226 22.99 -11.97 13.00
N ARG A 227 22.38 -12.95 12.32
CA ARG A 227 22.09 -14.29 12.87
C ARG A 227 22.36 -15.38 11.82
N PRO A 228 23.63 -15.61 11.43
CA PRO A 228 23.98 -16.47 10.30
C PRO A 228 23.60 -17.94 10.55
N ASP A 229 23.94 -18.49 11.72
CA ASP A 229 23.71 -19.91 12.03
C ASP A 229 22.25 -20.31 11.97
N MET A 230 21.36 -19.41 12.43
CA MET A 230 19.93 -19.64 12.43
C MET A 230 19.37 -19.62 11.01
N VAL A 231 19.76 -18.64 10.19
CA VAL A 231 19.31 -18.56 8.79
C VAL A 231 19.77 -19.77 8.00
N VAL A 232 21.03 -20.19 8.15
CA VAL A 232 21.58 -21.38 7.47
C VAL A 232 20.82 -22.65 7.86
N LYS A 233 20.54 -22.85 9.16
CA LYS A 233 19.79 -24.01 9.63
C LYS A 233 18.36 -24.04 9.10
N VAL A 234 17.67 -22.90 9.12
CA VAL A 234 16.28 -22.81 8.62
C VAL A 234 16.23 -22.95 7.10
N GLU A 235 17.20 -22.39 6.37
CA GLU A 235 17.30 -22.54 4.93
C GLU A 235 17.58 -24.00 4.53
N ALA A 236 18.52 -24.67 5.23
CA ALA A 236 18.78 -26.09 5.04
C ALA A 236 17.54 -26.95 5.33
N LEU A 237 16.80 -26.64 6.39
CA LEU A 237 15.54 -27.29 6.72
C LEU A 237 14.51 -27.09 5.60
N CYS A 238 14.27 -25.84 5.17
CA CYS A 238 13.32 -25.54 4.10
C CYS A 238 13.69 -26.26 2.80
N ASN A 239 14.97 -26.29 2.42
CA ASN A 239 15.41 -27.01 1.22
C ASN A 239 15.26 -28.53 1.34
N ALA A 240 15.30 -29.10 2.56
CA ALA A 240 15.07 -30.54 2.76
C ALA A 240 13.59 -30.94 2.65
N TYR A 241 12.66 -29.98 2.78
CA TYR A 241 11.22 -30.20 2.62
C TYR A 241 10.70 -29.95 1.20
N ILE A 242 11.53 -29.35 0.33
CA ILE A 242 11.25 -29.12 -1.09
C ILE A 242 11.71 -30.36 -1.86
#